data_AF-I2B9C8-F1
#
_entry.id   AF-I2B9C8-F1
#
_cell.length_a   1.000
_cell.length_b   1.000
_cell.length_c   1.000
_cell.angle_alpha   90.00
_cell.angle_beta   90.00
_cell.angle_gamma   90.00
#
_symmetry.space_group_name_H-M   'P 1'
#
loop_
_entity.id
_entity.type
_entity.pdbx_description
1 polymer ?
#
loop_
_entity_poly.entity_id
_entity_poly.type
_entity_poly.pdbx_seq_one_letter_code
_entity_poly.pdbx_strand_id
1 'polypeptide(L)'
;MIKTISILIISISIIALIYSLNMDVTVYTALGRSVNNIGLIAQRQIFIIVGCTLLIIGVLAYIAAIFIGNSYRGVEICPACVEKVKATAVVCKHCGHNLDKSRRQVLIHGVDVLNIIDRNGDVNTENLDALSRLMLDGMAEHTPLAILVSYHPELEKIKSVHGIEYSNRFEYLIEKNIARLKGGKSGNNH
;
A
#
# COMPACT_ATOMS: atom_id res chain seq x y z
N MET A 1 6.37 7.39 -0.23
CA MET A 1 6.69 8.80 -0.51
C MET A 1 8.17 9.12 -0.32
N ILE A 2 8.75 8.97 0.88
CA ILE A 2 10.18 9.27 1.15
C ILE A 2 11.14 8.55 0.19
N LYS A 3 10.95 7.24 -0.06
CA LYS A 3 11.78 6.46 -1.00
C LYS A 3 11.84 7.09 -2.40
N THR A 4 10.69 7.52 -2.92
CA THR A 4 10.57 8.14 -4.25
C THR A 4 11.31 9.48 -4.31
N ILE A 5 11.15 10.31 -3.28
CA ILE A 5 11.84 11.60 -3.17
C ILE A 5 13.36 11.40 -3.09
N SER A 6 13.84 10.43 -2.30
CA SER A 6 15.28 10.14 -2.20
C SER A 6 15.87 9.69 -3.53
N ILE A 7 15.16 8.88 -4.32
CA ILE A 7 15.61 8.46 -5.67
C ILE A 7 15.74 9.66 -6.60
N LEU A 8 14.80 10.61 -6.56
CA LEU A 8 14.87 11.84 -7.37
C LEU A 8 16.06 12.73 -6.96
N ILE A 9 16.33 12.86 -5.66
CA ILE A 9 17.49 13.63 -5.18
C ILE A 9 18.79 12.98 -5.66
N ILE A 10 18.90 11.65 -5.58
CA ILE A 10 20.07 10.90 -6.04
C ILE A 10 20.28 11.10 -7.56
N SER A 11 19.21 11.00 -8.37
CA SER A 11 19.34 11.16 -9.82
C SER A 11 19.81 12.57 -10.20
N ILE A 12 19.23 13.62 -9.59
CA ILE A 12 19.65 15.01 -9.80
C ILE A 12 21.12 15.21 -9.40
N SER A 13 21.54 14.64 -8.27
CA SER A 13 22.92 14.75 -7.78
C SER A 13 23.93 14.08 -8.72
N ILE A 14 23.60 12.91 -9.26
CA ILE A 14 24.43 12.20 -10.25
C ILE A 14 24.58 13.04 -11.52
N ILE A 15 23.48 13.62 -12.03
CA ILE A 15 23.51 14.48 -13.23
C ILE A 15 24.40 15.70 -12.99
N ALA A 16 24.26 16.36 -11.84
CA ALA A 16 25.08 17.52 -11.48
C ALA A 16 26.58 17.17 -11.39
N LEU A 17 26.92 16.00 -10.84
CA LEU A 17 28.31 15.52 -10.78
C LEU A 17 28.87 15.22 -12.16
N ILE A 18 28.11 14.56 -13.05
CA ILE A 18 28.54 14.33 -14.43
C ILE A 18 28.80 15.66 -15.14
N TYR A 19 27.89 16.63 -15.02
CA TYR A 19 28.08 17.97 -15.58
C TYR A 19 29.38 18.62 -15.06
N SER A 20 29.57 18.60 -13.74
CA SER A 20 30.72 19.25 -13.12
C SER A 20 32.06 18.56 -13.41
N LEU A 21 32.06 17.24 -13.60
CA LEU A 21 33.27 16.50 -13.95
C LEU A 21 33.71 16.79 -15.39
N ASN A 22 32.76 17.04 -16.29
CA ASN A 22 33.00 17.36 -17.70
C ASN A 22 33.22 18.85 -17.99
N MET A 23 33.12 19.72 -16.98
CA MET A 23 33.34 21.16 -17.17
C MET A 23 34.81 21.46 -17.49
N ASP A 24 35.05 21.99 -18.69
CA ASP A 24 36.35 22.54 -19.08
C ASP A 24 36.60 23.86 -18.34
N VAL A 25 37.80 24.02 -17.82
CA VAL A 25 38.24 25.18 -17.03
C VAL A 25 39.34 25.95 -17.74
N THR A 26 39.73 25.53 -18.95
CA THR A 26 40.81 26.14 -19.72
C THR A 26 40.29 27.29 -20.58
N VAL A 27 41.09 28.36 -20.69
CA VAL A 27 40.85 29.47 -21.61
C VAL A 27 42.14 29.75 -22.38
N TYR A 28 42.02 29.98 -23.68
CA TYR A 28 43.14 30.34 -24.54
C TYR A 28 43.48 31.83 -24.42
N THR A 29 44.75 32.12 -24.18
CA THR A 29 45.28 33.49 -24.17
C THR A 29 45.72 33.91 -25.58
N ALA A 30 45.82 35.22 -25.82
CA ALA A 30 46.24 35.78 -27.12
C ALA A 30 47.64 35.33 -27.59
N LEU A 31 48.46 34.76 -26.68
CA LEU A 31 49.79 34.20 -26.96
C LEU A 31 49.78 32.69 -27.25
N GLY A 32 48.60 32.09 -27.48
CA GLY A 32 48.46 30.66 -27.80
C GLY A 32 48.66 29.71 -26.62
N ARG A 33 48.85 30.23 -25.40
CA ARG A 33 48.93 29.41 -24.18
C ARG A 33 47.53 29.23 -23.59
N SER A 34 47.19 28.02 -23.16
CA SER A 34 46.03 27.77 -22.32
C SER A 34 46.39 28.02 -20.85
N VAL A 35 45.47 28.65 -20.14
CA VAL A 35 45.56 28.83 -18.69
C VAL A 35 44.25 28.39 -18.06
N ASN A 36 44.31 27.87 -16.83
CA ASN A 36 43.10 27.51 -16.10
C ASN A 36 42.47 28.77 -15.52
N ASN A 37 41.21 28.99 -15.83
CA ASN A 37 40.45 30.09 -15.29
C ASN A 37 40.06 29.79 -13.84
N ILE A 38 40.53 30.62 -12.90
CA ILE A 38 40.28 30.48 -11.45
C ILE A 38 38.79 30.63 -11.12
N GLY A 39 38.04 31.45 -11.87
CA GLY A 39 36.58 31.53 -11.72
C GLY A 39 35.91 30.21 -12.10
N LEU A 40 36.29 29.62 -13.22
CA LEU A 40 35.75 28.33 -13.68
C LEU A 40 36.18 27.17 -12.77
N ILE A 41 37.41 27.18 -12.22
CA ILE A 41 37.83 26.16 -11.25
C ILE A 41 36.97 26.25 -9.97
N ALA A 42 36.71 27.46 -9.47
CA ALA A 42 35.90 27.67 -8.28
C ALA A 42 34.43 27.27 -8.51
N GLN A 43 33.86 27.62 -9.67
CA GLN A 43 32.52 27.22 -10.05
C GLN A 43 32.39 25.70 -10.14
N ARG A 44 33.35 25.02 -10.78
CA ARG A 44 33.41 23.56 -10.84
C ARG A 44 33.48 22.94 -9.44
N GLN A 45 34.27 23.50 -8.53
CA GLN A 45 34.37 23.00 -7.16
C GLN A 45 33.06 23.14 -6.39
N ILE A 46 32.33 24.25 -6.54
CA ILE A 46 31.02 24.44 -5.89
C ILE A 46 30.01 23.38 -6.35
N PHE A 47 29.92 23.12 -7.66
CA PHE A 47 29.02 22.09 -8.18
C PHE A 47 29.40 20.68 -7.70
N ILE A 48 30.68 20.36 -7.59
CA ILE A 48 31.14 19.08 -7.00
C ILE A 48 30.72 18.98 -5.53
N ILE A 49 30.96 20.02 -4.72
CA ILE A 49 30.63 20.01 -3.29
C ILE A 49 29.13 19.86 -3.08
N VAL A 50 28.31 20.63 -3.80
CA VAL A 50 26.84 20.56 -3.70
C VAL A 50 26.34 19.20 -4.21
N GLY A 51 26.87 18.69 -5.33
CA GLY A 51 26.49 17.39 -5.86
C GLY A 51 26.80 16.24 -4.89
N CYS A 52 28.00 16.22 -4.31
CA CYS A 52 28.39 15.20 -3.33
C CYS A 52 27.56 15.25 -2.06
N THR A 53 27.31 16.45 -1.51
CA THR A 53 26.51 16.61 -0.29
C THR A 53 25.06 16.16 -0.49
N LEU A 54 24.43 16.53 -1.62
CA LEU A 54 23.08 16.07 -1.96
C LEU A 54 23.04 14.55 -2.19
N LEU A 55 24.07 13.97 -2.82
CA LEU A 55 24.18 12.52 -3.00
C LEU A 55 24.22 11.80 -1.66
N ILE A 56 25.03 12.27 -0.71
CA ILE A 56 25.13 11.69 0.64
C ILE A 56 23.77 11.76 1.36
N ILE A 57 23.13 12.92 1.36
CA ILE A 57 21.80 13.12 1.98
C ILE A 57 20.76 12.18 1.36
N GLY A 58 20.73 12.09 0.03
CA GLY A 58 19.81 11.23 -0.71
C GLY A 58 19.99 9.75 -0.36
N VAL A 59 21.23 9.27 -0.32
CA VAL A 59 21.55 7.88 0.04
C VAL A 59 21.18 7.57 1.49
N LEU A 60 21.54 8.43 2.44
CA LEU A 60 21.20 8.23 3.85
C LEU A 60 19.67 8.20 4.06
N ALA A 61 18.94 9.11 3.43
CA ALA A 61 17.48 9.14 3.48
C ALA A 61 16.84 7.89 2.85
N TYR A 62 17.39 7.41 1.73
CA TYR A 62 16.90 6.18 1.08
C TYR A 62 17.09 4.95 1.97
N ILE A 63 18.27 4.81 2.58
CA ILE A 63 18.59 3.73 3.51
C ILE A 63 17.63 3.78 4.72
N ALA A 64 17.49 4.94 5.36
CA ALA A 64 16.57 5.12 6.48
C ALA A 64 15.11 4.77 6.11
N ALA A 65 14.66 5.16 4.91
CA ALA A 65 13.33 4.84 4.41
C ALA A 65 13.11 3.33 4.17
N ILE A 66 14.16 2.59 3.83
CA ILE A 66 14.10 1.12 3.75
C ILE A 66 13.95 0.53 5.15
N PHE A 67 14.78 0.94 6.10
CA PHE A 67 14.75 0.43 7.47
C PHE A 67 13.41 0.70 8.16
N ILE A 68 12.94 1.96 8.14
CA ILE A 68 11.66 2.34 8.76
C ILE A 68 10.49 1.64 8.08
N GLY A 69 10.50 1.53 6.74
CA GLY A 69 9.46 0.83 5.99
C GLY A 69 9.40 -0.67 6.27
N ASN A 70 10.50 -1.29 6.71
CA ASN A 70 10.55 -2.70 7.09
C ASN A 70 10.15 -2.93 8.55
N SER A 71 10.40 -2.00 9.47
CA SER A 71 10.06 -2.16 10.89
C SER A 71 8.56 -2.29 11.18
N TYR A 72 7.69 -1.81 10.28
CA TYR A 72 6.23 -2.00 10.38
C TYR A 72 5.71 -3.28 9.73
N ARG A 73 6.54 -3.99 8.96
CA ARG A 73 6.16 -5.24 8.31
C ARG A 73 6.54 -6.40 9.22
N GLY A 74 5.54 -7.01 9.85
CA GLY A 74 5.72 -8.23 10.63
C GLY A 74 5.53 -8.07 12.13
N VAL A 75 4.96 -6.96 12.60
CA VAL A 75 4.52 -6.79 13.98
C VAL A 75 3.03 -6.46 13.99
N GLU A 76 2.26 -7.27 14.70
CA GLU A 76 0.84 -7.09 14.93
C GLU A 76 0.58 -6.88 16.43
N ILE A 77 -0.59 -6.35 16.78
CA ILE A 77 -1.00 -6.16 18.17
C ILE A 77 -1.91 -7.32 18.56
N CYS A 78 -1.59 -8.00 19.66
CA CYS A 78 -2.44 -9.06 20.19
C CYS A 78 -3.79 -8.47 20.64
N PRO A 79 -4.94 -8.98 20.18
CA PRO A 79 -6.26 -8.42 20.50
C PRO A 79 -6.66 -8.62 21.97
N ALA A 80 -6.06 -9.58 22.67
CA ALA A 80 -6.43 -9.91 24.05
C ALA A 80 -5.65 -9.10 25.10
N CYS A 81 -4.37 -8.79 24.84
CA CYS A 81 -3.52 -8.10 25.81
C CYS A 81 -2.82 -6.85 25.27
N VAL A 82 -3.04 -6.50 24.00
CA VAL A 82 -2.53 -5.27 23.34
C VAL A 82 -1.00 -5.23 23.19
N GLU A 83 -0.33 -6.35 23.45
CA GLU A 83 1.12 -6.45 23.32
C GLU A 83 1.56 -6.67 21.86
N LYS A 84 2.76 -6.20 21.52
CA LYS A 84 3.34 -6.38 20.18
C LYS A 84 3.79 -7.83 19.99
N VAL A 85 3.24 -8.48 18.97
CA VAL A 85 3.55 -9.86 18.58
C VAL A 85 4.08 -9.89 17.15
N LYS A 86 4.90 -10.90 16.81
CA LYS A 86 5.26 -11.13 15.41
C LYS A 86 3.99 -11.44 14.62
N ALA A 87 3.83 -10.88 13.42
CA ALA A 87 2.70 -11.18 12.55
C ALA A 87 2.57 -12.69 12.26
N THR A 88 3.69 -13.41 12.26
CA THR A 88 3.73 -14.87 12.09
C THR A 88 3.46 -15.67 13.37
N ALA A 89 3.19 -15.02 14.50
CA ALA A 89 2.92 -15.72 15.75
C ALA A 89 1.55 -16.39 15.73
N VAL A 90 1.50 -17.69 16.02
CA VAL A 90 0.27 -18.49 16.16
C VAL A 90 -0.34 -18.31 17.57
N VAL A 91 0.50 -18.05 18.57
CA VAL A 91 0.10 -17.82 19.96
C VAL A 91 0.84 -16.62 20.52
N CYS A 92 0.15 -15.76 21.26
CA CYS A 92 0.76 -14.63 21.95
C CYS A 92 1.61 -15.14 23.14
N LYS A 93 2.90 -14.83 23.14
CA LYS A 93 3.83 -15.23 24.21
C LYS A 93 3.53 -14.62 25.58
N HIS A 94 2.79 -13.51 25.62
CA HIS A 94 2.50 -12.79 26.87
C HIS A 94 1.27 -13.30 27.59
N CYS A 95 0.17 -13.53 26.86
CA CYS A 95 -1.12 -13.91 27.45
C CYS A 95 -1.60 -15.31 27.04
N GLY A 96 -0.90 -16.00 26.15
CA GLY A 96 -1.31 -17.32 25.65
C GLY A 96 -2.49 -17.30 24.66
N HIS A 97 -2.97 -16.12 24.25
CA HIS A 97 -4.08 -16.02 23.29
C HIS A 97 -3.70 -16.62 21.94
N ASN A 98 -4.54 -17.51 21.42
CA ASN A 98 -4.36 -18.13 20.11
C ASN A 98 -4.73 -17.13 19.01
N LEU A 99 -3.70 -16.66 18.29
CA LEU A 99 -3.82 -15.64 17.24
C LEU A 99 -4.37 -16.22 15.94
N ASP A 100 -4.23 -17.52 15.68
CA ASP A 100 -4.84 -18.19 14.52
C ASP A 100 -6.36 -18.20 14.58
N LYS A 101 -6.96 -18.30 15.77
CA LYS A 101 -8.42 -18.16 15.92
C LYS A 101 -8.91 -16.72 15.65
N SER A 102 -8.05 -15.72 15.77
CA SER A 102 -8.33 -14.33 15.37
C SER A 102 -8.00 -14.05 13.90
N ARG A 103 -7.28 -14.98 13.26
CA ARG A 103 -6.92 -15.02 11.84
C ARG A 103 -7.85 -15.94 11.04
N ARG A 104 -9.02 -16.26 11.60
CA ARG A 104 -10.04 -17.07 10.90
C ARG A 104 -10.37 -16.34 9.61
N GLN A 105 -10.11 -16.99 8.49
CA GLN A 105 -10.80 -16.69 7.24
C GLN A 105 -12.14 -17.42 7.36
N VAL A 106 -13.26 -16.71 7.28
CA VAL A 106 -14.54 -17.38 7.03
C VAL A 106 -14.67 -17.42 5.51
N LEU A 107 -14.16 -18.51 4.94
CA LEU A 107 -14.26 -18.76 3.51
C LEU A 107 -15.67 -19.26 3.20
N ILE A 108 -16.49 -18.40 2.59
CA ILE A 108 -17.74 -18.82 1.96
C ILE A 108 -17.42 -19.07 0.50
N HIS A 109 -17.46 -20.34 0.10
CA HIS A 109 -17.17 -20.76 -1.28
C HIS A 109 -15.87 -20.15 -1.86
N GLY A 110 -14.83 -20.06 -1.03
CA GLY A 110 -13.52 -19.52 -1.42
C GLY A 110 -13.35 -18.01 -1.25
N VAL A 111 -14.38 -17.27 -0.84
CA VAL A 111 -14.30 -15.83 -0.57
C VAL A 111 -14.07 -15.58 0.91
N ASP A 112 -13.05 -14.79 1.25
CA ASP A 112 -12.75 -14.42 2.63
C ASP A 112 -13.64 -13.27 3.11
N VAL A 113 -14.75 -13.64 3.74
CA VAL A 113 -15.83 -12.72 4.09
C VAL A 113 -15.48 -11.84 5.30
N LEU A 114 -14.50 -12.25 6.13
CA LEU A 114 -14.02 -11.47 7.26
C LEU A 114 -13.05 -10.35 6.85
N ASN A 115 -12.50 -10.43 5.64
CA ASN A 115 -11.65 -9.40 5.07
C ASN A 115 -12.41 -8.51 4.07
N ILE A 116 -13.74 -8.41 4.15
CA ILE A 116 -14.54 -7.48 3.33
C ILE A 116 -14.52 -6.07 3.92
N ILE A 117 -14.52 -5.93 5.24
CA ILE A 117 -14.32 -4.65 5.93
C ILE A 117 -13.14 -4.83 6.88
N ASP A 118 -12.10 -4.03 6.71
CA ASP A 118 -10.91 -4.08 7.56
C ASP A 118 -11.17 -3.43 8.94
N ARG A 119 -10.17 -3.49 9.83
CA ARG A 119 -10.26 -2.90 11.18
C ARG A 119 -10.32 -1.37 11.18
N ASN A 120 -9.92 -0.71 10.09
CA ASN A 120 -10.02 0.74 9.91
C ASN A 120 -11.36 1.15 9.29
N GLY A 121 -12.18 0.19 8.88
CA GLY A 121 -13.44 0.42 8.17
C GLY A 121 -13.28 0.58 6.66
N ASP A 122 -12.12 0.29 6.10
CA ASP A 122 -11.88 0.26 4.66
C ASP A 122 -12.49 -1.02 4.06
N VAL A 123 -13.10 -0.89 2.89
CA VAL A 123 -13.79 -1.99 2.22
C VAL A 123 -12.85 -2.64 1.21
N ASN A 124 -12.63 -3.95 1.35
CA ASN A 124 -11.95 -4.75 0.33
C ASN A 124 -12.93 -5.04 -0.82
N THR A 125 -12.81 -4.25 -1.88
CA THR A 125 -13.68 -4.33 -3.05
C THR A 125 -13.54 -5.65 -3.81
N GLU A 126 -12.36 -6.29 -3.77
CA GLU A 126 -12.13 -7.57 -4.45
C GLU A 126 -12.95 -8.69 -3.78
N ASN A 127 -12.85 -8.81 -2.46
CA ASN A 127 -13.63 -9.80 -1.69
C ASN A 127 -15.13 -9.49 -1.77
N LEU A 128 -15.52 -8.21 -1.73
CA LEU A 128 -16.92 -7.79 -1.87
C LEU A 128 -17.50 -8.14 -3.24
N ASP A 129 -16.75 -7.90 -4.32
CA ASP A 129 -17.16 -8.24 -5.69
C ASP A 129 -17.21 -9.75 -5.90
N ALA A 130 -16.23 -10.50 -5.37
CA ALA A 130 -16.21 -11.95 -5.43
C ALA A 130 -17.44 -12.56 -4.74
N LEU A 131 -17.76 -12.10 -3.53
CA LEU A 131 -18.95 -12.54 -2.80
C LEU A 131 -20.24 -12.18 -3.56
N SER A 132 -20.34 -10.94 -4.06
CA SER A 132 -21.54 -10.48 -4.77
C SER A 132 -21.78 -11.26 -6.07
N ARG A 133 -20.71 -11.61 -6.79
CA ARG A 133 -20.79 -12.47 -7.99
C ARG A 133 -21.21 -13.88 -7.65
N LEU A 134 -20.70 -14.43 -6.55
CA LEU A 134 -21.09 -15.74 -6.07
C LEU A 134 -22.59 -15.82 -5.77
N MET A 135 -23.12 -14.82 -5.07
CA MET A 135 -24.55 -14.76 -4.74
C MET A 135 -25.44 -14.59 -5.98
N LEU A 136 -24.90 -14.02 -7.06
CA LEU A 136 -25.59 -13.87 -8.34
C LEU A 136 -25.57 -15.15 -9.20
N ASP A 137 -24.57 -16.03 -9.04
CA ASP A 137 -24.34 -17.20 -9.90
C ASP A 137 -25.48 -18.24 -9.82
N GLY A 138 -26.29 -18.22 -8.75
CA GLY A 138 -27.48 -19.05 -8.60
C GLY A 138 -28.83 -18.31 -8.63
N MET A 139 -28.84 -16.97 -8.65
CA MET A 139 -30.06 -16.17 -8.44
C MET A 139 -30.07 -14.86 -9.24
N ALA A 140 -29.53 -14.86 -10.46
CA ALA A 140 -29.38 -13.67 -11.30
C ALA A 140 -30.69 -12.89 -11.56
N GLU A 141 -31.85 -13.54 -11.57
CA GLU A 141 -33.15 -12.89 -11.82
C GLU A 141 -33.81 -12.28 -10.55
N HIS A 142 -33.29 -12.57 -9.36
CA HIS A 142 -33.93 -12.17 -8.09
C HIS A 142 -33.50 -10.79 -7.63
N THR A 143 -34.35 -10.07 -6.90
CA THR A 143 -33.97 -8.75 -6.36
C THR A 143 -32.78 -8.88 -5.38
N PRO A 144 -31.93 -7.84 -5.22
CA PRO A 144 -30.83 -7.88 -4.26
C PRO A 144 -31.26 -8.30 -2.86
N LEU A 145 -32.42 -7.82 -2.42
CA LEU A 145 -33.02 -8.20 -1.14
C LEU A 145 -33.41 -9.69 -1.08
N ALA A 146 -34.02 -10.23 -2.14
CA ALA A 146 -34.37 -11.66 -2.19
C ALA A 146 -33.12 -12.55 -2.16
N ILE A 147 -32.03 -12.12 -2.81
CA ILE A 147 -30.73 -12.82 -2.76
C ILE A 147 -30.18 -12.82 -1.32
N LEU A 148 -30.21 -11.69 -0.63
CA LEU A 148 -29.75 -11.59 0.76
C LEU A 148 -30.54 -12.50 1.72
N VAL A 149 -31.86 -12.60 1.53
CA VAL A 149 -32.73 -13.47 2.33
C VAL A 149 -32.37 -14.95 2.13
N SER A 150 -32.08 -15.37 0.90
CA SER A 150 -31.66 -16.75 0.63
C SER A 150 -30.33 -17.12 1.29
N TYR A 151 -29.41 -16.15 1.41
CA TYR A 151 -28.11 -16.32 2.06
C TYR A 151 -28.11 -15.98 3.57
N HIS A 152 -29.27 -15.65 4.14
CA HIS A 152 -29.42 -15.28 5.55
C HIS A 152 -28.70 -16.20 6.56
N PRO A 153 -28.79 -17.55 6.49
CA PRO A 153 -28.14 -18.42 7.49
C PRO A 153 -26.60 -18.33 7.45
N GLU A 154 -26.02 -18.00 6.30
CA GLU A 154 -24.58 -17.83 6.13
C GLU A 154 -24.14 -16.44 6.59
N LEU A 155 -24.95 -15.42 6.29
CA LEU A 155 -24.77 -14.06 6.78
C LEU A 155 -24.82 -14.02 8.32
N GLU A 156 -25.74 -14.73 8.97
CA GLU A 156 -25.79 -14.80 10.44
C GLU A 156 -24.53 -15.39 11.07
N LYS A 157 -23.91 -16.40 10.43
CA LYS A 157 -22.62 -16.94 10.90
C LYS A 157 -21.55 -15.86 10.89
N ILE A 158 -21.51 -15.00 9.88
CA ILE A 158 -20.57 -13.87 9.79
C ILE A 158 -20.88 -12.82 10.87
N LYS A 159 -22.15 -12.46 11.04
CA LYS A 159 -22.60 -11.50 12.07
C LYS A 159 -22.20 -11.93 13.48
N SER A 160 -22.30 -13.22 13.78
CA SER A 160 -21.92 -13.78 15.08
C SER A 160 -20.42 -13.61 15.40
N VAL A 161 -19.57 -13.43 14.39
CA VAL A 161 -18.11 -13.28 14.54
C VAL A 161 -17.67 -11.83 14.70
N HIS A 162 -18.33 -10.87 14.06
CA HIS A 162 -17.90 -9.47 14.03
C HIS A 162 -18.76 -8.49 14.86
N GLY A 163 -19.87 -8.95 15.43
CA GLY A 163 -20.76 -8.12 16.23
C GLY A 163 -21.76 -7.31 15.40
N ILE A 164 -22.71 -6.68 16.10
CA ILE A 164 -23.93 -6.11 15.52
C ILE A 164 -23.66 -4.88 14.62
N GLU A 165 -22.62 -4.09 14.91
CA GLU A 165 -22.29 -2.89 14.13
C GLU A 165 -21.72 -3.22 12.74
N TYR A 166 -20.85 -4.24 12.67
CA TYR A 166 -20.31 -4.77 11.41
C TYR A 166 -21.45 -5.31 10.52
N SER A 167 -22.41 -6.01 11.13
CA SER A 167 -23.55 -6.63 10.44
C SER A 167 -24.32 -5.65 9.56
N ASN A 168 -24.77 -4.52 10.13
CA ASN A 168 -25.63 -3.58 9.41
C ASN A 168 -24.89 -2.90 8.25
N ARG A 169 -23.61 -2.57 8.48
CA ARG A 169 -22.76 -1.95 7.45
C ARG A 169 -22.46 -2.95 6.31
N PHE A 170 -22.22 -4.20 6.65
CA PHE A 170 -21.93 -5.27 5.71
C PHE A 170 -23.13 -5.57 4.79
N GLU A 171 -24.33 -5.67 5.35
CA GLU A 171 -25.56 -5.90 4.57
C GLU A 171 -25.81 -4.77 3.56
N TYR A 172 -25.69 -3.52 4.01
CA TYR A 172 -25.81 -2.36 3.13
C TYR A 172 -24.80 -2.39 1.97
N LEU A 173 -23.54 -2.76 2.26
CA LEU A 173 -22.48 -2.83 1.25
C LEU A 173 -22.73 -3.92 0.21
N ILE A 174 -23.16 -5.10 0.65
CA ILE A 174 -23.50 -6.20 -0.27
C ILE A 174 -24.72 -5.84 -1.11
N GLU A 175 -25.79 -5.34 -0.50
CA GLU A 175 -27.01 -4.97 -1.23
C GLU A 175 -26.71 -3.96 -2.35
N LYS A 176 -25.97 -2.91 -1.99
CA LYS A 176 -25.53 -1.86 -2.92
C LYS A 176 -24.65 -2.42 -4.03
N ASN A 177 -23.75 -3.35 -3.71
CA ASN A 177 -22.85 -3.91 -4.71
C ASN A 177 -23.57 -4.87 -5.67
N ILE A 178 -24.47 -5.71 -5.17
CA ILE A 178 -25.34 -6.56 -6.00
C ILE A 178 -26.19 -5.69 -6.93
N ALA A 179 -26.78 -4.61 -6.42
CA ALA A 179 -27.55 -3.66 -7.23
C ALA A 179 -26.70 -3.01 -8.32
N ARG A 180 -25.46 -2.60 -7.99
CA ARG A 180 -24.48 -2.06 -8.95
C ARG A 180 -24.14 -3.06 -10.05
N LEU A 181 -23.84 -4.30 -9.69
CA LEU A 181 -23.49 -5.37 -10.64
C LEU A 181 -24.65 -5.73 -11.57
N LYS A 182 -25.90 -5.67 -11.07
CA LYS A 182 -27.11 -5.83 -11.89
C LYS A 182 -27.36 -4.64 -12.82
N GLY A 183 -27.26 -3.41 -12.30
CA GLY A 183 -27.44 -2.19 -13.09
C GLY A 183 -26.41 -2.04 -14.21
N GLY A 184 -25.16 -2.47 -13.97
CA GLY A 184 -24.10 -2.49 -14.98
C GLY A 184 -24.32 -3.53 -16.10
N LYS A 185 -25.04 -4.63 -15.84
CA LYS A 185 -25.41 -5.61 -16.88
C LYS A 185 -26.51 -5.12 -17.82
N SER A 186 -27.33 -4.16 -17.40
CA SER A 186 -28.43 -3.62 -18.23
C SER A 186 -27.97 -2.67 -19.35
N GLY A 187 -26.69 -2.27 -19.37
CA GLY A 187 -26.14 -1.34 -20.37
C GLY A 187 -25.36 -1.97 -21.52
N ASN A 188 -25.25 -3.30 -21.59
CA ASN A 188 -24.41 -4.01 -22.57
C ASN A 188 -25.16 -4.99 -23.47
N ASN A 189 -26.47 -4.79 -23.65
CA ASN A 189 -27.23 -5.41 -24.73
C ASN A 189 -27.98 -4.31 -25.45
N HIS A 190 -27.37 -3.70 -26.47
CA HIS A 190 -27.97 -3.18 -27.71
C HIS A 190 -26.83 -2.99 -28.72
#